data_AF-A0A3N4KU25-F1
#
_entry.id   AF-A0A3N4KU25-F1
#
_cell.length_a   1.000
_cell.length_b   1.000
_cell.length_c   1.000
_cell.angle_alpha   90.00
_cell.angle_beta   90.00
_cell.angle_gamma   90.00
#
_symmetry.space_group_name_H-M   'P 1'
#
loop_
_entity.id
_entity.type
_entity.pdbx_description
1 polymer ?
#
loop_
_entity_poly.entity_id
_entity_poly.type
_entity_poly.pdbx_seq_one_letter_code
_entity_poly.pdbx_strand_id
1 'polypeptide(L)'
;MGFTKAFKLLMGLAALPTLVHSLGLTVSTTGGNASSPLLYGFMFEDINHSGDGGIHGQLLRNNGFQGTTADLTAYAAVGSVTLAVDTAHPLSSALPKVLRIDVPSGTTGQVGFSNAGYWGIPVKKDTYACYFWVEGAYTGDVTVKLQSVATGTVFGSKAVAVTSVAGTWKYYETTFTASAAPDGDNVFVATVDAAKVSGSIYFNLFQLFPVTYHQRYNGLKPDIAGALENVKGSFLRFPGGNNLEGATLARRWKWNETIGPVHTRPGRQGDWTYANTDALGLLEYLYWCEDMKLVPVLGVWAGLTLGGGVTTGTALTPYIDDVLKEIEYITGSTSTTYGALRASHGRTEPFALTHVEIGNEDFLQGGLASYAARFTAFHDAIKAKYPDIIIIASTDQGLPSPKPAGMWIDIHYYLRPDQFVALFNTYDNYDRNYGIFVGEYASTKSNTGATNWWATLIGAVSEAVFMIGMERNSDVVKMAAYAPLMQHFNSTQWAPDLIGYTSDPSFLTLSTSYYVQQMFSVNRGTTILPVTSDTGFGPAYWVASKNDNTGIYYVKLANYGATAVSTTITIPGTTSGSVTTLTGPASDSINLPKNALVVPVTTAITGSAGQFTISLPAWSVVVVAVK
;
A
#
# COMPACT_ATOMS: atom_id res chain seq x y z
N MET A 1 -77.35 -21.85 -34.08
CA MET A 1 -76.55 -22.84 -34.84
C MET A 1 -75.57 -22.08 -35.74
N GLY A 2 -74.28 -22.46 -35.71
CA GLY A 2 -73.24 -22.02 -36.66
C GLY A 2 -72.42 -20.80 -36.21
N PHE A 3 -71.32 -20.98 -35.46
CA PHE A 3 -69.93 -21.13 -35.92
C PHE A 3 -69.37 -19.94 -36.73
N THR A 4 -68.53 -19.12 -36.09
CA THR A 4 -67.47 -18.35 -36.75
C THR A 4 -66.15 -18.56 -36.01
N LYS A 5 -65.21 -19.22 -36.69
CA LYS A 5 -63.85 -19.50 -36.24
C LYS A 5 -63.01 -18.21 -36.31
N ALA A 6 -62.39 -17.82 -35.20
CA ALA A 6 -61.32 -16.83 -35.20
C ALA A 6 -59.97 -17.52 -35.45
N PHE A 7 -59.25 -17.05 -36.46
CA PHE A 7 -57.93 -17.53 -36.89
C PHE A 7 -56.88 -17.04 -35.87
N LYS A 8 -56.14 -17.96 -35.24
CA LYS A 8 -54.92 -17.63 -34.47
C LYS A 8 -53.76 -17.48 -35.45
N LEU A 9 -53.24 -16.26 -35.60
CA LEU A 9 -51.96 -16.02 -36.27
C LEU A 9 -50.84 -16.22 -35.24
N LEU A 10 -50.14 -17.35 -35.34
CA LEU A 10 -48.94 -17.64 -34.56
C LEU A 10 -47.77 -16.86 -35.20
N MET A 11 -47.35 -15.74 -34.61
CA MET A 11 -46.05 -15.14 -34.95
C MET A 11 -44.97 -15.99 -34.28
N GLY A 12 -44.36 -16.89 -35.05
CA GLY A 12 -43.09 -17.50 -34.67
C GLY A 12 -42.00 -16.43 -34.73
N LEU A 13 -41.56 -15.93 -33.58
CA LEU A 13 -40.28 -15.25 -33.47
C LEU A 13 -39.21 -16.30 -33.76
N ALA A 14 -38.63 -16.24 -34.97
CA ALA A 14 -37.38 -16.92 -35.24
C ALA A 14 -36.29 -16.28 -34.39
N ALA A 15 -35.91 -16.94 -33.29
CA ALA A 15 -34.69 -16.61 -32.57
C ALA A 15 -33.52 -16.87 -33.51
N LEU A 16 -32.94 -15.80 -34.06
CA LEU A 16 -31.64 -15.86 -34.71
C LEU A 16 -30.63 -16.39 -33.67
N PRO A 17 -29.90 -17.49 -33.94
CA PRO A 17 -28.86 -17.94 -33.04
C PRO A 17 -27.80 -16.83 -32.98
N THR A 18 -27.61 -16.26 -31.79
CA THR A 18 -26.42 -15.46 -31.52
C THR A 18 -25.23 -16.36 -31.76
N LEU A 19 -24.39 -16.05 -32.75
CA LEU A 19 -23.10 -16.73 -32.92
C LEU A 19 -22.33 -16.55 -31.60
N VAL A 20 -22.27 -17.61 -30.80
CA VAL A 20 -21.36 -17.67 -29.66
C VAL A 20 -19.97 -17.64 -30.26
N HIS A 21 -19.23 -16.56 -30.05
CA HIS A 21 -17.82 -16.50 -30.45
C HIS A 21 -17.09 -17.59 -29.67
N SER A 22 -16.57 -18.59 -30.38
CA SER A 22 -15.74 -19.64 -29.79
C SER A 22 -14.28 -19.26 -29.96
N LEU A 23 -13.53 -19.21 -28.86
CA LEU A 23 -12.09 -18.98 -28.84
C LEU A 23 -11.37 -20.31 -28.64
N GLY A 24 -10.51 -20.69 -29.56
CA GLY A 24 -9.65 -21.87 -29.48
C GLY A 24 -8.20 -21.48 -29.17
N LEU A 25 -7.69 -21.88 -28.00
CA LEU A 25 -6.31 -21.64 -27.59
C LEU A 25 -5.54 -22.96 -27.51
N THR A 26 -4.37 -23.04 -28.14
CA THR A 26 -3.42 -24.15 -27.99
C THR A 26 -2.14 -23.62 -27.35
N VAL A 27 -1.86 -24.07 -26.13
CA VAL A 27 -0.66 -23.69 -25.38
C VAL A 27 0.48 -24.63 -25.74
N SER A 28 1.61 -24.09 -26.19
CA SER A 28 2.82 -24.87 -26.43
C SER A 28 3.39 -25.39 -25.11
N THR A 29 3.85 -26.64 -25.10
CA THR A 29 4.53 -27.23 -23.93
C THR A 29 6.05 -26.99 -23.92
N THR A 30 6.58 -26.33 -24.96
CA THR A 30 8.00 -26.04 -25.15
C THR A 30 8.23 -24.62 -25.68
N GLY A 31 9.46 -24.13 -25.54
CA GLY A 31 9.83 -22.77 -25.93
C GLY A 31 9.37 -21.74 -24.90
N GLY A 32 9.36 -20.47 -25.30
CA GLY A 32 8.98 -19.38 -24.42
C GLY A 32 10.15 -18.62 -23.79
N ASN A 33 9.82 -17.60 -23.01
CA ASN A 33 10.78 -16.73 -22.33
C ASN A 33 10.65 -16.88 -20.81
N ALA A 34 11.73 -16.63 -20.07
CA ALA A 34 11.70 -16.60 -18.62
C ALA A 34 10.77 -15.47 -18.13
N SER A 35 9.92 -15.78 -17.15
CA SER A 35 9.10 -14.78 -16.47
C SER A 35 9.90 -14.09 -15.36
N SER A 36 9.64 -12.80 -15.14
CA SER A 36 10.24 -12.09 -14.02
C SER A 36 9.70 -12.62 -12.68
N PRO A 37 10.57 -13.08 -11.76
CA PRO A 37 10.15 -13.48 -10.41
C PRO A 37 9.75 -12.28 -9.54
N LEU A 38 9.89 -11.05 -10.05
CA LEU A 38 9.54 -9.81 -9.35
C LEU A 38 8.33 -9.11 -9.97
N LEU A 39 7.65 -9.73 -10.95
CA LEU A 39 6.67 -9.03 -11.79
C LEU A 39 5.55 -8.30 -11.02
N TYR A 40 5.07 -8.84 -9.91
CA TYR A 40 3.98 -8.26 -9.12
C TYR A 40 4.44 -7.93 -7.71
N GLY A 41 4.16 -6.71 -7.25
CA GLY A 41 4.51 -6.23 -5.92
C GLY A 41 3.65 -5.04 -5.52
N PHE A 42 4.17 -4.24 -4.60
CA PHE A 42 3.45 -3.13 -4.00
C PHE A 42 4.21 -1.82 -4.20
N MET A 43 3.45 -0.75 -4.42
CA MET A 43 3.92 0.62 -4.34
C MET A 43 3.34 1.21 -3.06
N PHE A 44 4.16 1.89 -2.26
CA PHE A 44 3.72 2.48 -1.01
C PHE A 44 4.28 3.88 -0.80
N GLU A 45 3.37 4.78 -0.46
CA GLU A 45 3.65 6.07 0.14
C GLU A 45 2.55 6.38 1.14
N ASP A 46 2.81 7.24 2.13
CA ASP A 46 1.77 7.68 3.07
C ASP A 46 0.83 8.73 2.43
N ILE A 47 -0.14 8.20 1.67
CA ILE A 47 -1.31 8.87 1.08
C ILE A 47 -2.59 8.27 1.68
N ASN A 48 -3.70 9.02 1.75
CA ASN A 48 -5.00 8.51 2.22
C ASN A 48 -4.96 7.87 3.61
N HIS A 49 -4.04 8.32 4.48
CA HIS A 49 -3.72 7.71 5.78
C HIS A 49 -3.25 6.25 5.70
N SER A 50 -2.60 5.85 4.61
CA SER A 50 -2.10 4.49 4.39
C SER A 50 -0.94 4.11 5.31
N GLY A 51 -0.09 5.07 5.71
CA GLY A 51 0.91 4.91 6.78
C GLY A 51 0.30 5.22 8.13
N ASP A 52 0.30 6.50 8.50
CA ASP A 52 -0.30 6.98 9.74
C ASP A 52 -1.83 6.87 9.72
N GLY A 53 -2.34 5.91 10.49
CA GLY A 53 -3.76 5.53 10.56
C GLY A 53 -4.10 4.26 9.79
N GLY A 54 -3.21 3.84 8.89
CA GLY A 54 -3.35 2.68 8.03
C GLY A 54 -2.51 1.51 8.51
N ILE A 55 -1.52 1.12 7.70
CA ILE A 55 -0.71 -0.08 7.96
C ILE A 55 0.15 0.04 9.21
N HIS A 56 0.55 1.26 9.62
CA HIS A 56 1.28 1.45 10.87
C HIS A 56 0.39 1.13 12.08
N GLY A 57 0.91 0.38 13.05
CA GLY A 57 0.14 -0.16 14.17
C GLY A 57 -0.42 0.87 15.16
N GLN A 58 0.03 2.13 15.10
CA GLN A 58 -0.41 3.18 16.01
C GLN A 58 -1.92 3.44 15.86
N LEU A 59 -2.63 3.46 16.98
CA LEU A 59 -4.07 3.76 17.00
C LEU A 59 -4.40 5.21 17.36
N LEU A 60 -3.45 5.96 17.94
CA LEU A 60 -3.67 7.33 18.39
C LEU A 60 -3.20 8.34 17.34
N ARG A 61 -4.10 9.22 16.93
CA ARG A 61 -3.81 10.27 15.96
C ARG A 61 -3.22 11.49 16.67
N ASN A 62 -2.26 12.15 16.02
CA ASN A 62 -1.60 13.35 16.54
C ASN A 62 -0.94 13.12 17.92
N ASN A 63 -0.36 11.92 18.11
CA ASN A 63 0.16 11.48 19.40
C ASN A 63 1.42 12.24 19.87
N GLY A 64 2.27 12.68 18.94
CA GLY A 64 3.46 13.48 19.22
C GLY A 64 3.31 14.98 18.93
N PHE A 65 2.10 15.44 18.58
CA PHE A 65 1.84 16.82 18.14
C PHE A 65 2.77 17.28 16.99
N GLN A 66 3.14 16.36 16.10
CA GLN A 66 4.09 16.59 15.00
C GLN A 66 3.44 17.38 13.85
N GLY A 67 4.23 17.76 12.84
CA GLY A 67 3.77 18.58 11.71
C GLY A 67 3.85 20.09 11.98
N THR A 68 3.32 20.91 11.06
CA THR A 68 3.46 22.38 11.15
C THR A 68 2.43 23.05 12.05
N THR A 69 1.26 22.45 12.22
CA THR A 69 0.17 23.03 13.01
C THR A 69 0.30 22.61 14.48
N ALA A 70 0.07 23.54 15.40
CA ALA A 70 -0.02 23.26 16.83
C ALA A 70 -1.49 23.19 17.22
N ASP A 71 -2.11 22.02 17.07
CA ASP A 71 -3.53 21.81 17.37
C ASP A 71 -3.79 20.55 18.20
N LEU A 72 -5.02 20.46 18.71
CA LEU A 72 -5.53 19.36 19.51
C LEU A 72 -6.31 18.35 18.65
N THR A 73 -5.96 18.18 17.38
CA THR A 73 -6.66 17.23 16.49
C THR A 73 -6.79 15.86 17.14
N ALA A 74 -8.01 15.32 17.17
CA ALA A 74 -8.44 14.10 17.86
C ALA A 74 -8.51 14.14 19.40
N TYR A 75 -8.06 15.21 20.07
CA TYR A 75 -8.12 15.32 21.53
C TYR A 75 -9.39 16.03 22.01
N ALA A 76 -9.96 15.56 23.11
CA ALA A 76 -11.04 16.24 23.82
C ALA A 76 -10.83 16.12 25.35
N ALA A 77 -11.30 17.10 26.10
CA ALA A 77 -11.19 17.11 27.56
C ALA A 77 -12.10 16.04 28.19
N VAL A 78 -11.61 15.40 29.25
CA VAL A 78 -12.40 14.50 30.10
C VAL A 78 -12.47 15.12 31.49
N GLY A 79 -13.67 15.44 31.95
CA GLY A 79 -13.89 16.21 33.18
C GLY A 79 -13.60 17.71 33.00
N SER A 80 -13.53 18.43 34.12
CA SER A 80 -13.36 19.89 34.13
C SER A 80 -11.89 20.29 34.03
N VAL A 81 -11.32 20.19 32.84
CA VAL A 81 -9.93 20.61 32.53
C VAL A 81 -9.86 21.39 31.22
N THR A 82 -8.80 22.17 31.07
CA THR A 82 -8.46 22.83 29.81
C THR A 82 -7.28 22.13 29.17
N LEU A 83 -7.43 21.72 27.90
CA LEU A 83 -6.34 21.18 27.09
C LEU A 83 -5.70 22.30 26.27
N ALA A 84 -4.37 22.28 26.15
CA ALA A 84 -3.62 23.16 25.27
C ALA A 84 -2.41 22.45 24.68
N VAL A 85 -1.94 22.91 23.52
CA VAL A 85 -0.62 22.53 23.01
C VAL A 85 0.41 23.49 23.61
N ASP A 86 1.39 22.94 24.30
CA ASP A 86 2.48 23.70 24.94
C ASP A 86 3.79 23.51 24.19
N THR A 87 4.58 24.58 24.07
CA THR A 87 5.90 24.58 23.43
C THR A 87 7.03 25.04 24.36
N ALA A 88 6.69 25.35 25.61
CA ALA A 88 7.66 25.77 26.62
C ALA A 88 8.28 24.58 27.36
N HIS A 89 7.61 23.42 27.33
CA HIS A 89 8.03 22.19 27.99
C HIS A 89 8.24 21.06 26.95
N PRO A 90 9.15 21.21 25.97
CA PRO A 90 9.33 20.21 24.92
C PRO A 90 9.80 18.87 25.51
N LEU A 91 9.33 17.74 24.95
CA LEU A 91 9.85 16.42 25.29
C LEU A 91 11.29 16.25 24.79
N SER A 92 11.53 16.72 23.57
CA SER A 92 12.83 16.71 22.92
C SER A 92 12.88 17.81 21.86
N SER A 93 14.06 18.06 21.28
CA SER A 93 14.17 18.94 20.10
C SER A 93 13.39 18.41 18.90
N ALA A 94 13.14 17.10 18.83
CA ALA A 94 12.33 16.48 17.78
C ALA A 94 10.82 16.64 18.05
N LEU A 95 10.42 16.62 19.32
CA LEU A 95 9.02 16.74 19.74
C LEU A 95 8.82 18.00 20.60
N PRO A 96 8.82 19.19 19.97
CA PRO A 96 8.78 20.46 20.69
C PRO A 96 7.39 20.86 21.17
N LYS A 97 6.34 20.17 20.71
CA LYS A 97 4.93 20.40 21.04
C LYS A 97 4.43 19.27 21.93
N VAL A 98 3.76 19.61 23.03
CA VAL A 98 3.28 18.64 24.03
C VAL A 98 1.84 18.94 24.44
N LEU A 99 1.13 17.95 24.98
CA LEU A 99 -0.19 18.15 25.59
C LEU A 99 -0.01 18.75 26.98
N ARG A 100 -0.60 19.92 27.23
CA ARG A 100 -0.78 20.48 28.57
C ARG A 100 -2.22 20.30 29.01
N ILE A 101 -2.39 19.87 30.25
CA ILE A 101 -3.69 19.74 30.92
C ILE A 101 -3.67 20.67 32.14
N ASP A 102 -4.48 21.71 32.10
CA ASP A 102 -4.65 22.64 33.21
C ASP A 102 -5.82 22.17 34.08
N VAL A 103 -5.53 21.87 35.36
CA VAL A 103 -6.53 21.40 36.33
C VAL A 103 -6.92 22.58 37.25
N PRO A 104 -8.16 23.07 37.17
CA PRO A 104 -8.62 24.17 38.03
C PRO A 104 -8.51 23.81 39.52
N SER A 105 -8.14 24.78 40.36
CA SER A 105 -8.08 24.60 41.80
C SER A 105 -9.42 24.12 42.36
N GLY A 106 -9.39 23.14 43.28
CA GLY A 106 -10.58 22.54 43.88
C GLY A 106 -11.30 21.49 43.02
N THR A 107 -10.78 21.18 41.81
CA THR A 107 -11.30 20.08 40.99
C THR A 107 -11.04 18.74 41.69
N THR A 108 -12.03 17.85 41.67
CA THR A 108 -11.94 16.50 42.27
C THR A 108 -12.38 15.44 41.26
N GLY A 109 -12.03 14.18 41.52
CA GLY A 109 -12.36 13.06 40.64
C GLY A 109 -11.37 12.86 39.51
N GLN A 110 -11.73 11.99 38.56
CA GLN A 110 -10.89 11.63 37.42
C GLN A 110 -11.04 12.65 36.30
N VAL A 111 -9.92 13.25 35.89
CA VAL A 111 -9.85 14.23 34.80
C VAL A 111 -8.72 13.92 33.84
N GLY A 112 -8.78 14.41 32.61
CA GLY A 112 -7.73 14.21 31.63
C GLY A 112 -8.22 14.46 30.21
N PHE A 113 -7.97 13.50 29.31
CA PHE A 113 -8.30 13.65 27.90
C PHE A 113 -8.75 12.33 27.27
N SER A 114 -9.43 12.45 26.14
CA SER A 114 -9.67 11.37 25.19
C SER A 114 -8.96 11.65 23.87
N ASN A 115 -8.51 10.61 23.17
CA ASN A 115 -8.05 10.66 21.78
C ASN A 115 -8.97 9.80 20.91
N ALA A 116 -9.52 10.38 19.84
CA ALA A 116 -10.47 9.74 18.93
C ALA A 116 -9.84 8.84 17.87
N GLY A 117 -8.51 8.65 17.90
CA GLY A 117 -7.80 7.88 16.89
C GLY A 117 -7.99 8.44 15.49
N TYR A 118 -7.91 7.55 14.50
CA TYR A 118 -8.11 7.87 13.10
C TYR A 118 -9.58 7.66 12.74
N TRP A 119 -10.42 8.65 13.08
CA TRP A 119 -11.89 8.57 12.95
C TRP A 119 -12.50 7.35 13.65
N GLY A 120 -12.00 7.05 14.85
CA GLY A 120 -12.36 5.90 15.65
C GLY A 120 -11.15 5.08 16.09
N ILE A 121 -11.42 4.04 16.89
CA ILE A 121 -10.43 3.03 17.29
C ILE A 121 -11.03 1.63 17.10
N PRO A 122 -10.39 0.76 16.29
CA PRO A 122 -10.83 -0.63 16.11
C PRO A 122 -10.44 -1.47 17.33
N VAL A 123 -11.29 -1.47 18.36
CA VAL A 123 -11.03 -2.26 19.58
C VAL A 123 -11.34 -3.72 19.32
N LYS A 124 -10.29 -4.54 19.23
CA LYS A 124 -10.33 -5.99 19.04
C LYS A 124 -10.12 -6.68 20.38
N LYS A 125 -10.50 -7.96 20.46
CA LYS A 125 -10.15 -8.81 21.60
C LYS A 125 -8.66 -9.13 21.53
N ASP A 126 -7.85 -8.31 22.18
CA ASP A 126 -6.39 -8.37 22.09
C ASP A 126 -5.69 -7.81 23.35
N THR A 127 -4.38 -7.99 23.42
CA THR A 127 -3.50 -7.26 24.36
C THR A 127 -2.99 -6.00 23.70
N TYR A 128 -3.16 -4.88 24.38
CA TYR A 128 -2.71 -3.57 23.95
C TYR A 128 -1.47 -3.17 24.73
N ALA A 129 -0.44 -2.72 24.02
CA ALA A 129 0.71 -2.04 24.60
C ALA A 129 0.48 -0.53 24.57
N CYS A 130 0.75 0.13 25.69
CA CYS A 130 0.62 1.57 25.84
C CYS A 130 1.90 2.17 26.40
N TYR A 131 2.36 3.24 25.77
CA TYR A 131 3.59 3.96 26.13
C TYR A 131 3.29 5.45 26.20
N PHE A 132 3.88 6.17 27.14
CA PHE A 132 3.71 7.62 27.22
C PHE A 132 4.81 8.29 28.04
N TRP A 133 4.96 9.59 27.83
CA TRP A 133 5.80 10.45 28.64
C TRP A 133 4.93 11.40 29.46
N VAL A 134 5.35 11.66 30.68
CA VAL A 134 4.67 12.58 31.60
C VAL A 134 5.68 13.51 32.27
N GLU A 135 5.27 14.75 32.48
CA GLU A 135 6.00 15.79 33.21
C GLU A 135 5.00 16.61 34.04
N GLY A 136 5.47 17.18 35.16
CA GLY A 136 4.63 17.85 36.15
C GLY A 136 4.54 17.08 37.47
N ALA A 137 4.28 17.80 38.56
CA ALA A 137 4.23 17.23 39.91
C ALA A 137 2.97 16.37 40.10
N TYR A 138 3.14 15.05 40.06
CA TYR A 138 2.05 14.09 40.22
C TYR A 138 2.55 12.80 40.86
N THR A 139 1.80 12.28 41.83
CA THR A 139 2.01 10.94 42.40
C THR A 139 0.66 10.26 42.56
N GLY A 140 0.39 9.27 41.71
CA GLY A 140 -0.91 8.62 41.63
C GLY A 140 -1.01 7.78 40.37
N ASP A 141 -2.21 7.32 40.05
CA ASP A 141 -2.42 6.50 38.86
C ASP A 141 -2.74 7.37 37.64
N VAL A 142 -2.11 7.07 36.50
CA VAL A 142 -2.66 7.42 35.20
C VAL A 142 -3.50 6.23 34.74
N THR A 143 -4.81 6.41 34.67
CA THR A 143 -5.73 5.37 34.20
C THR A 143 -5.95 5.50 32.71
N VAL A 144 -5.53 4.50 31.94
CA VAL A 144 -5.79 4.40 30.51
C VAL A 144 -6.95 3.44 30.24
N LYS A 145 -7.77 3.72 29.23
CA LYS A 145 -8.86 2.83 28.82
C LYS A 145 -9.28 3.03 27.37
N LEU A 146 -9.89 1.97 26.82
CA LEU A 146 -10.61 1.98 25.55
C LEU A 146 -12.11 2.00 25.85
N GLN A 147 -12.82 2.98 25.31
CA GLN A 147 -14.20 3.28 25.69
C GLN A 147 -15.07 3.60 24.46
N SER A 148 -16.28 3.05 24.42
CA SER A 148 -17.32 3.44 23.46
C SER A 148 -17.73 4.89 23.65
N VAL A 149 -17.81 5.65 22.56
CA VAL A 149 -18.31 7.04 22.57
C VAL A 149 -19.79 7.07 22.96
N ALA A 150 -20.60 6.25 22.29
CA ALA A 150 -22.05 6.27 22.43
C ALA A 150 -22.55 5.80 23.81
N THR A 151 -21.92 4.76 24.38
CA THR A 151 -22.46 4.08 25.59
C THR A 151 -21.60 4.29 26.84
N GLY A 152 -20.36 4.74 26.70
CA GLY A 152 -19.39 4.76 27.79
C GLY A 152 -18.89 3.39 28.24
N THR A 153 -19.26 2.31 27.55
CA THR A 153 -18.77 0.95 27.81
C THR A 153 -17.25 0.91 27.71
N VAL A 154 -16.59 0.38 28.75
CA VAL A 154 -15.13 0.21 28.79
C VAL A 154 -14.79 -1.20 28.34
N PHE A 155 -14.00 -1.30 27.27
CA PHE A 155 -13.59 -2.59 26.70
C PHE A 155 -12.28 -3.12 27.29
N GLY A 156 -11.42 -2.22 27.77
CA GLY A 156 -10.17 -2.56 28.45
C GLY A 156 -9.64 -1.33 29.19
N SER A 157 -8.99 -1.55 30.34
CA SER A 157 -8.45 -0.47 31.16
C SER A 157 -7.27 -0.92 32.02
N LYS A 158 -6.41 0.04 32.37
CA LYS A 158 -5.28 -0.15 33.27
C LYS A 158 -4.97 1.13 34.03
N ALA A 159 -4.80 1.00 35.35
CA ALA A 159 -4.16 2.00 36.18
C ALA A 159 -2.64 1.79 36.16
N VAL A 160 -1.89 2.84 35.82
CA VAL A 160 -0.43 2.86 35.82
C VAL A 160 0.04 3.76 36.95
N ALA A 161 0.74 3.20 37.93
CA ALA A 161 1.30 3.99 39.03
C ALA A 161 2.41 4.91 38.50
N VAL A 162 2.20 6.22 38.64
CA VAL A 162 3.07 7.28 38.14
C VAL A 162 3.59 8.13 39.29
N THR A 163 4.87 8.46 39.21
CA THR A 163 5.53 9.48 40.03
C THR A 163 6.37 10.36 39.10
N SER A 164 5.93 11.59 38.89
CA SER A 164 6.57 12.59 38.05
C SER A 164 6.77 13.90 38.81
N VAL A 165 7.71 14.71 38.31
CA VAL A 165 8.05 16.02 38.88
C VAL A 165 8.04 17.07 37.77
N ALA A 166 7.91 18.34 38.16
CA ALA A 166 8.02 19.45 37.22
C ALA A 166 9.45 19.54 36.65
N GLY A 167 9.56 19.88 35.36
CA GLY A 167 10.82 20.07 34.64
C GLY A 167 11.55 18.78 34.26
N THR A 168 10.97 17.59 34.45
CA THR A 168 11.61 16.32 34.07
C THR A 168 10.59 15.35 33.48
N TRP A 169 10.75 15.06 32.19
CA TRP A 169 9.99 14.04 31.48
C TRP A 169 10.37 12.65 31.97
N LYS A 170 9.36 11.81 32.21
CA LYS A 170 9.55 10.40 32.57
C LYS A 170 8.69 9.50 31.70
N TYR A 171 9.31 8.44 31.20
CA TYR A 171 8.69 7.41 30.37
C TYR A 171 7.96 6.37 31.21
N TYR A 172 6.81 5.93 30.72
CA TYR A 172 6.02 4.83 31.27
C TYR A 172 5.54 3.91 30.15
N GLU A 173 5.47 2.62 30.47
CA GLU A 173 4.92 1.58 29.62
C GLU A 173 4.02 0.65 30.41
N THR A 174 3.00 0.11 29.75
CA THR A 174 2.13 -0.93 30.31
C THR A 174 1.50 -1.74 29.21
N THR A 175 0.97 -2.92 29.57
CA THR A 175 0.03 -3.66 28.73
C THR A 175 -1.33 -3.82 29.44
N PHE A 176 -2.38 -4.03 28.65
CA PHE A 176 -3.69 -4.41 29.15
C PHE A 176 -4.51 -5.14 28.09
N THR A 177 -5.40 -6.04 28.51
CA THR A 177 -6.29 -6.77 27.60
C THR A 177 -7.58 -5.99 27.38
N ALA A 178 -8.16 -6.08 26.19
CA ALA A 178 -9.50 -5.59 25.89
C ALA A 178 -10.41 -6.69 25.33
N SER A 179 -11.72 -6.55 25.55
CA SER A 179 -12.75 -7.27 24.78
C SER A 179 -12.99 -6.57 23.43
N ALA A 180 -13.48 -7.30 22.43
CA ALA A 180 -13.85 -6.69 21.15
C ALA A 180 -15.04 -5.73 21.30
N ALA A 181 -14.95 -4.56 20.66
CA ALA A 181 -16.08 -3.64 20.48
C ALA A 181 -16.93 -4.06 19.25
N PRO A 182 -18.23 -3.72 19.22
CA PRO A 182 -19.10 -4.05 18.10
C PRO A 182 -18.88 -3.17 16.86
N ASP A 183 -18.24 -2.01 17.01
CA ASP A 183 -17.97 -1.03 15.96
C ASP A 183 -16.69 -0.23 16.27
N GLY A 184 -16.37 0.73 15.40
CA GLY A 184 -15.19 1.59 15.50
C GLY A 184 -15.36 2.89 16.29
N ASP A 185 -16.57 3.19 16.80
CA ASP A 185 -16.89 4.46 17.47
C ASP A 185 -16.42 4.46 18.94
N ASN A 186 -15.10 4.36 19.07
CA ASN A 186 -14.39 4.22 20.34
C ASN A 186 -13.29 5.28 20.45
N VAL A 187 -12.98 5.63 21.70
CA VAL A 187 -11.91 6.56 22.06
C VAL A 187 -10.95 5.91 23.04
N PHE A 188 -9.69 6.34 22.97
CA PHE A 188 -8.74 6.14 24.04
C PHE A 188 -8.95 7.24 25.08
N VAL A 189 -8.92 6.90 26.36
CA VAL A 189 -9.06 7.87 27.45
C VAL A 189 -7.92 7.68 28.44
N ALA A 190 -7.28 8.77 28.83
CA ALA A 190 -6.30 8.80 29.92
C ALA A 190 -6.74 9.82 30.98
N THR A 191 -6.82 9.38 32.23
CA THR A 191 -7.21 10.23 33.36
C THR A 191 -6.26 10.13 34.54
N VAL A 192 -6.22 11.19 35.32
CA VAL A 192 -5.51 11.32 36.60
C VAL A 192 -6.48 11.78 37.69
N ASP A 193 -6.10 11.59 38.95
CA ASP A 193 -6.82 12.16 40.09
C ASP A 193 -6.53 13.67 40.18
N ALA A 194 -7.56 14.49 39.91
CA ALA A 194 -7.46 15.95 39.89
C ALA A 194 -6.90 16.53 41.21
N ALA A 195 -7.24 15.91 42.35
CA ALA A 195 -6.79 16.39 43.66
C ALA A 195 -5.28 16.22 43.89
N LYS A 196 -4.61 15.41 43.04
CA LYS A 196 -3.18 15.13 43.11
C LYS A 196 -2.37 15.89 42.06
N VAL A 197 -3.02 16.68 41.21
CA VAL A 197 -2.35 17.54 40.23
C VAL A 197 -2.18 18.94 40.81
N SER A 198 -0.95 19.42 40.84
CA SER A 198 -0.64 20.79 41.26
C SER A 198 -0.45 21.70 40.04
N GLY A 199 -1.51 22.36 39.61
CA GLY A 199 -1.50 23.26 38.45
C GLY A 199 -1.70 22.50 37.14
N SER A 200 -0.62 22.36 36.36
CA SER A 200 -0.65 21.69 35.05
C SER A 200 0.09 20.35 35.10
N ILE A 201 -0.38 19.39 34.32
CA ILE A 201 0.33 18.14 34.01
C ILE A 201 0.50 18.05 32.49
N TYR A 202 1.65 17.54 32.06
CA TYR A 202 2.04 17.50 30.67
C TYR A 202 2.20 16.05 30.23
N PHE A 203 1.77 15.77 29.02
CA PHE A 203 1.93 14.47 28.39
C PHE A 203 2.46 14.61 26.97
N ASN A 204 3.22 13.62 26.52
CA ASN A 204 3.60 13.53 25.12
C ASN A 204 3.77 12.06 24.69
N LEU A 205 3.62 11.84 23.39
CA LEU A 205 3.86 10.59 22.69
C LEU A 205 3.13 9.41 23.33
N PHE A 206 1.84 9.61 23.61
CA PHE A 206 0.95 8.50 23.94
C PHE A 206 0.88 7.57 22.74
N GLN A 207 1.23 6.32 22.93
CA GLN A 207 1.22 5.31 21.89
C GLN A 207 0.30 4.18 22.36
N LEU A 208 -0.50 3.67 21.43
CA LEU A 208 -1.35 2.52 21.68
C LEU A 208 -1.26 1.58 20.48
N PHE A 209 -0.81 0.35 20.75
CA PHE A 209 -0.66 -0.69 19.74
C PHE A 209 -1.44 -1.93 20.19
N PRO A 210 -2.25 -2.55 19.31
CA PRO A 210 -2.63 -3.94 19.48
C PRO A 210 -1.41 -4.84 19.24
N VAL A 211 -1.58 -6.17 19.29
CA VAL A 211 -0.51 -7.06 18.82
C VAL A 211 -0.26 -6.80 17.33
N THR A 212 0.99 -6.49 16.99
CA THR A 212 1.42 -6.12 15.63
C THR A 212 1.80 -7.36 14.82
N TYR A 213 1.87 -7.19 13.49
CA TYR A 213 2.34 -8.22 12.57
C TYR A 213 3.75 -8.67 12.97
N HIS A 214 3.96 -10.00 13.08
CA HIS A 214 5.16 -10.63 13.65
C HIS A 214 5.59 -10.11 15.05
N GLN A 215 4.66 -9.52 15.81
CA GLN A 215 4.91 -8.96 17.15
C GLN A 215 6.05 -7.93 17.17
N ARG A 216 6.28 -7.23 16.04
CA ARG A 216 7.31 -6.18 15.93
C ARG A 216 6.90 -4.96 16.75
N TYR A 217 7.78 -4.48 17.63
CA TYR A 217 7.61 -3.17 18.26
C TYR A 217 7.48 -2.08 17.18
N ASN A 218 6.58 -1.11 17.37
CA ASN A 218 6.30 -0.06 16.38
C ASN A 218 5.89 -0.60 14.99
N GLY A 219 5.40 -1.84 14.95
CA GLY A 219 5.16 -2.61 13.74
C GLY A 219 3.80 -2.34 13.07
N LEU A 220 3.45 -3.24 12.16
CA LEU A 220 2.29 -3.08 11.28
C LEU A 220 1.00 -3.68 11.86
N LYS A 221 -0.16 -3.24 11.36
CA LYS A 221 -1.47 -3.84 11.67
C LYS A 221 -1.61 -5.21 11.01
N PRO A 222 -1.88 -6.29 11.77
CA PRO A 222 -1.92 -7.65 11.22
C PRO A 222 -2.97 -7.91 10.13
N ASP A 223 -4.11 -7.22 10.19
CA ASP A 223 -5.22 -7.40 9.25
C ASP A 223 -4.87 -6.85 7.86
N ILE A 224 -4.35 -5.62 7.81
CA ILE A 224 -3.83 -5.01 6.59
C ILE A 224 -2.64 -5.80 6.07
N ALA A 225 -1.68 -6.13 6.94
CA ALA A 225 -0.51 -6.89 6.57
C ALA A 225 -0.89 -8.26 5.99
N GLY A 226 -1.85 -8.95 6.60
CA GLY A 226 -2.37 -10.23 6.12
C GLY A 226 -3.07 -10.13 4.76
N ALA A 227 -3.84 -9.05 4.53
CA ALA A 227 -4.43 -8.80 3.21
C ALA A 227 -3.36 -8.64 2.11
N LEU A 228 -2.26 -7.97 2.41
CA LEU A 228 -1.14 -7.82 1.47
C LEU A 228 -0.35 -9.13 1.30
N GLU A 229 -0.09 -9.86 2.38
CA GLU A 229 0.58 -11.16 2.33
C GLU A 229 -0.21 -12.17 1.46
N ASN A 230 -1.54 -12.06 1.42
CA ASN A 230 -2.41 -12.88 0.59
C ASN A 230 -2.28 -12.60 -0.92
N VAL A 231 -1.74 -11.45 -1.33
CA VAL A 231 -1.42 -11.16 -2.74
C VAL A 231 -0.15 -11.90 -3.17
N LYS A 232 0.72 -12.30 -2.21
CA LYS A 232 2.02 -12.91 -2.50
C LYS A 232 2.89 -12.04 -3.41
N GLY A 233 2.90 -10.73 -3.14
CA GLY A 233 3.77 -9.77 -3.82
C GLY A 233 5.25 -10.14 -3.65
N SER A 234 6.10 -9.61 -4.53
CA SER A 234 7.53 -9.95 -4.58
C SER A 234 8.45 -8.79 -4.26
N PHE A 235 7.94 -7.56 -4.25
CA PHE A 235 8.69 -6.35 -3.91
C PHE A 235 7.80 -5.31 -3.23
N LEU A 236 8.45 -4.33 -2.59
CA LEU A 236 7.83 -3.11 -2.05
C LEU A 236 8.65 -1.90 -2.52
N ARG A 237 8.02 -1.01 -3.29
CA ARG A 237 8.52 0.35 -3.61
C ARG A 237 8.10 1.30 -2.50
N PHE A 238 9.06 2.01 -1.90
CA PHE A 238 8.84 2.94 -0.79
C PHE A 238 9.98 3.97 -0.74
N PRO A 239 9.86 5.10 -0.02
CA PRO A 239 8.73 5.57 0.79
C PRO A 239 7.74 6.48 0.04
N GLY A 240 7.86 6.55 -1.29
CA GLY A 240 7.14 7.47 -2.12
C GLY A 240 6.68 6.85 -3.43
N GLY A 241 5.67 7.49 -4.02
CA GLY A 241 5.89 8.48 -5.07
C GLY A 241 6.02 9.88 -4.47
N ASN A 242 4.99 10.72 -4.58
CA ASN A 242 5.05 12.15 -4.22
C ASN A 242 5.54 12.42 -2.80
N ASN A 243 5.15 11.59 -1.82
CA ASN A 243 5.50 11.81 -0.42
C ASN A 243 7.01 11.67 -0.12
N LEU A 244 7.84 11.21 -1.07
CA LEU A 244 9.31 11.26 -1.00
C LEU A 244 9.86 12.69 -1.24
N GLU A 245 9.26 13.41 -2.17
CA GLU A 245 9.81 14.64 -2.76
C GLU A 245 9.71 15.84 -1.82
N GLY A 246 8.59 15.95 -1.10
CA GLY A 246 8.27 17.10 -0.26
C GLY A 246 7.89 18.33 -1.08
N ALA A 247 6.95 19.12 -0.55
CA ALA A 247 6.60 20.42 -1.13
C ALA A 247 7.76 21.41 -1.15
N THR A 248 8.76 21.24 -0.27
CA THR A 248 10.00 22.03 -0.26
C THR A 248 11.17 21.14 0.15
N LEU A 249 12.39 21.62 -0.08
CA LEU A 249 13.62 20.91 0.28
C LEU A 249 13.71 20.50 1.76
N ALA A 250 13.12 21.30 2.65
CA ALA A 250 13.07 21.03 4.08
C ALA A 250 12.02 19.98 4.46
N ARG A 251 11.00 19.78 3.61
CA ARG A 251 9.86 18.86 3.81
C ARG A 251 9.98 17.53 3.07
N ARG A 252 11.04 17.35 2.26
CA ARG A 252 11.37 16.04 1.67
C ARG A 252 11.43 14.97 2.75
N TRP A 253 11.26 13.72 2.34
CA TRP A 253 11.53 12.59 3.23
C TRP A 253 13.04 12.48 3.51
N LYS A 254 13.41 12.27 4.79
CA LYS A 254 14.80 12.16 5.25
C LYS A 254 14.97 10.90 6.08
N TRP A 255 15.63 9.90 5.51
CA TRP A 255 15.78 8.58 6.13
C TRP A 255 16.28 8.62 7.58
N ASN A 256 17.25 9.49 7.87
CA ASN A 256 17.89 9.62 9.18
C ASN A 256 17.00 10.27 10.24
N GLU A 257 15.91 10.95 9.86
CA GLU A 257 14.88 11.47 10.77
C GLU A 257 13.79 10.42 11.06
N THR A 258 13.82 9.27 10.36
CA THR A 258 12.84 8.17 10.49
C THR A 258 13.37 6.94 11.23
N ILE A 259 14.61 6.96 11.71
CA ILE A 259 15.25 5.83 12.41
C ILE A 259 15.46 6.13 13.90
N GLY A 260 15.84 5.10 14.66
CA GLY A 260 16.06 5.22 16.09
C GLY A 260 14.76 5.34 16.89
N PRO A 261 14.84 5.73 18.18
CA PRO A 261 13.68 5.83 19.05
C PRO A 261 12.63 6.84 18.54
N VAL A 262 11.36 6.49 18.61
CA VAL A 262 10.26 7.36 18.10
C VAL A 262 10.18 8.74 18.77
N HIS A 263 10.67 8.90 20.01
CA HIS A 263 10.68 10.20 20.71
C HIS A 263 11.77 11.17 20.20
N THR A 264 12.66 10.69 19.32
CA THR A 264 13.67 11.49 18.62
C THR A 264 13.33 11.71 17.15
N ARG A 265 12.18 11.22 16.66
CA ARG A 265 11.73 11.40 15.29
C ARG A 265 10.84 12.65 15.21
N PRO A 266 11.23 13.70 14.44
CA PRO A 266 10.46 14.94 14.39
C PRO A 266 9.15 14.80 13.61
N GLY A 267 9.05 13.79 12.74
CA GLY A 267 8.03 13.73 11.71
C GLY A 267 8.20 14.88 10.71
N ARG A 268 7.23 15.00 9.80
CA ARG A 268 7.23 16.05 8.79
C ARG A 268 5.83 16.36 8.29
N GLN A 269 5.68 17.49 7.63
CA GLN A 269 4.50 17.72 6.81
C GLN A 269 4.65 16.93 5.51
N GLY A 270 3.80 15.93 5.30
CA GLY A 270 3.75 15.16 4.05
C GLY A 270 3.05 15.93 2.94
N ASP A 271 2.98 15.30 1.77
CA ASP A 271 2.49 15.93 0.54
C ASP A 271 0.98 15.72 0.29
N TRP A 272 0.32 14.93 1.15
CA TRP A 272 -1.11 14.59 1.06
C TRP A 272 -1.98 15.27 2.13
N THR A 273 -1.72 16.56 2.40
CA THR A 273 -2.51 17.43 3.31
C THR A 273 -2.38 17.16 4.82
N TYR A 274 -1.75 16.07 5.25
CA TYR A 274 -1.50 15.76 6.67
C TYR A 274 -0.02 15.57 6.99
N ALA A 275 0.30 15.67 8.28
CA ALA A 275 1.64 15.42 8.79
C ALA A 275 1.89 13.92 8.96
N ASN A 276 3.08 13.46 8.59
CA ASN A 276 3.55 12.13 8.91
C ASN A 276 4.34 12.17 10.22
N THR A 277 4.10 11.19 11.09
CA THR A 277 4.85 10.98 12.32
C THR A 277 6.26 10.46 12.06
N ASP A 278 6.49 9.89 10.88
CA ASP A 278 7.67 9.10 10.49
C ASP A 278 7.97 7.96 11.49
N ALA A 279 6.95 7.52 12.25
CA ALA A 279 7.01 6.33 13.07
C ALA A 279 7.01 5.06 12.20
N LEU A 280 6.34 5.07 11.04
CA LEU A 280 6.61 4.14 9.96
C LEU A 280 7.84 4.62 9.18
N GLY A 281 9.03 4.28 9.69
CA GLY A 281 10.31 4.73 9.15
C GLY A 281 11.07 3.66 8.39
N LEU A 282 12.32 3.96 8.02
CA LEU A 282 13.15 3.07 7.20
C LEU A 282 13.28 1.65 7.77
N LEU A 283 13.50 1.51 9.09
CA LEU A 283 13.59 0.18 9.71
C LEU A 283 12.26 -0.58 9.65
N GLU A 284 11.14 0.11 9.85
CA GLU A 284 9.82 -0.51 9.80
C GLU A 284 9.46 -0.97 8.37
N TYR A 285 9.84 -0.23 7.32
CA TYR A 285 9.72 -0.69 5.93
C TYR A 285 10.60 -1.91 5.61
N LEU A 286 11.84 -1.94 6.14
CA LEU A 286 12.74 -3.07 5.91
C LEU A 286 12.28 -4.33 6.65
N TYR A 287 11.72 -4.19 7.85
CA TYR A 287 11.06 -5.31 8.53
C TYR A 287 9.81 -5.77 7.81
N TRP A 288 9.01 -4.85 7.25
CA TRP A 288 7.90 -5.23 6.38
C TRP A 288 8.40 -6.09 5.21
N CYS A 289 9.47 -5.65 4.53
CA CYS A 289 10.06 -6.43 3.45
C CYS A 289 10.56 -7.80 3.92
N GLU A 290 11.29 -7.88 5.03
CA GLU A 290 11.80 -9.14 5.59
C GLU A 290 10.66 -10.11 5.96
N ASP A 291 9.67 -9.62 6.71
CA ASP A 291 8.57 -10.42 7.25
C ASP A 291 7.60 -10.92 6.16
N MET A 292 7.52 -10.22 5.02
CA MET A 292 6.75 -10.64 3.84
C MET A 292 7.59 -11.21 2.69
N LYS A 293 8.91 -11.33 2.87
CA LYS A 293 9.86 -11.80 1.84
C LYS A 293 9.81 -10.98 0.54
N LEU A 294 9.70 -9.67 0.68
CA LEU A 294 9.68 -8.71 -0.42
C LEU A 294 11.09 -8.18 -0.70
N VAL A 295 11.40 -7.97 -1.97
CA VAL A 295 12.55 -7.17 -2.39
C VAL A 295 12.26 -5.68 -2.13
N PRO A 296 13.09 -4.95 -1.37
CA PRO A 296 12.93 -3.51 -1.23
C PRO A 296 13.38 -2.80 -2.51
N VAL A 297 12.52 -1.91 -3.01
CA VAL A 297 12.82 -0.91 -4.04
C VAL A 297 12.83 0.45 -3.35
N LEU A 298 14.04 0.94 -3.05
CA LEU A 298 14.23 2.15 -2.26
C LEU A 298 14.22 3.39 -3.17
N GLY A 299 13.19 4.21 -3.07
CA GLY A 299 13.15 5.55 -3.65
C GLY A 299 14.02 6.51 -2.85
N VAL A 300 14.92 7.23 -3.55
CA VAL A 300 15.80 8.23 -2.93
C VAL A 300 15.54 9.62 -3.49
N TRP A 301 15.56 10.63 -2.61
CA TRP A 301 15.31 12.00 -3.03
C TRP A 301 16.42 12.51 -3.97
N ALA A 302 16.04 13.01 -5.15
CA ALA A 302 16.99 13.26 -6.24
C ALA A 302 17.06 14.73 -6.73
N GLY A 303 16.63 15.70 -5.91
CA GLY A 303 16.76 17.12 -6.24
C GLY A 303 15.46 17.86 -6.53
N LEU A 304 14.35 17.16 -6.80
CA LEU A 304 13.05 17.74 -7.13
C LEU A 304 12.16 17.91 -5.88
N THR A 305 11.36 18.97 -5.86
CA THR A 305 10.35 19.21 -4.81
C THR A 305 9.03 19.66 -5.45
N LEU A 306 7.91 19.24 -4.88
CA LEU A 306 6.59 19.41 -5.49
C LEU A 306 6.06 20.85 -5.47
N GLY A 307 6.52 21.68 -4.53
CA GLY A 307 6.14 23.11 -4.45
C GLY A 307 6.99 24.02 -5.34
N GLY A 308 7.84 23.44 -6.19
CA GLY A 308 8.77 24.15 -7.06
C GLY A 308 10.17 24.29 -6.45
N GLY A 309 11.17 24.27 -7.33
CA GLY A 309 12.58 24.27 -6.95
C GLY A 309 13.25 22.95 -7.35
N VAL A 310 14.44 23.06 -7.94
CA VAL A 310 15.22 21.92 -8.37
C VAL A 310 16.68 22.13 -7.96
N THR A 311 17.20 21.24 -7.13
CA THR A 311 18.60 21.24 -6.72
C THR A 311 19.44 20.56 -7.79
N THR A 312 20.48 21.24 -8.28
CA THR A 312 21.33 20.75 -9.39
C THR A 312 22.81 21.01 -9.12
N GLY A 313 23.69 20.41 -9.93
CA GLY A 313 25.13 20.62 -9.86
C GLY A 313 25.72 20.23 -8.51
N THR A 314 26.73 20.98 -8.05
CA THR A 314 27.44 20.67 -6.79
C THR A 314 26.58 20.79 -5.55
N ALA A 315 25.44 21.49 -5.62
CA ALA A 315 24.47 21.57 -4.53
C ALA A 315 23.79 20.21 -4.22
N LEU A 316 23.90 19.23 -5.12
CA LEU A 316 23.43 17.86 -4.89
C LEU A 316 24.35 17.06 -3.94
N THR A 317 25.62 17.44 -3.81
CA THR A 317 26.63 16.65 -3.09
C THR A 317 26.18 16.21 -1.70
N PRO A 318 25.61 17.10 -0.84
CA PRO A 318 25.18 16.68 0.49
C PRO A 318 24.07 15.61 0.48
N TYR A 319 23.22 15.60 -0.56
CA TYR A 319 22.10 14.66 -0.72
C TYR A 319 22.57 13.34 -1.33
N ILE A 320 23.52 13.38 -2.26
CA ILE A 320 24.21 12.18 -2.74
C ILE A 320 24.92 11.48 -1.58
N ASP A 321 25.64 12.24 -0.75
CA ASP A 321 26.27 11.71 0.46
C ASP A 321 25.23 11.12 1.41
N ASP A 322 24.07 11.77 1.59
CA ASP A 322 22.98 11.28 2.44
C ASP A 322 22.45 9.92 1.96
N VAL A 323 22.25 9.76 0.65
CA VAL A 323 21.84 8.49 0.03
C VAL A 323 22.89 7.40 0.20
N LEU A 324 24.18 7.71 0.06
CA LEU A 324 25.24 6.71 0.28
C LEU A 324 25.32 6.23 1.74
N LYS A 325 24.97 7.11 2.69
CA LYS A 325 24.87 6.80 4.12
C LYS A 325 23.63 5.97 4.41
N GLU A 326 22.51 6.29 3.77
CA GLU A 326 21.28 5.49 3.82
C GLU A 326 21.55 4.05 3.34
N ILE A 327 22.18 3.88 2.17
CA ILE A 327 22.53 2.56 1.66
C ILE A 327 23.52 1.84 2.59
N GLU A 328 24.50 2.54 3.18
CA GLU A 328 25.42 1.94 4.16
C GLU A 328 24.69 1.54 5.46
N TYR A 329 23.71 2.31 5.90
CA TYR A 329 22.86 1.96 7.03
C TYR A 329 22.11 0.65 6.78
N ILE A 330 21.59 0.46 5.56
CA ILE A 330 20.83 -0.74 5.17
C ILE A 330 21.76 -1.96 5.00
N THR A 331 22.86 -1.80 4.28
CA THR A 331 23.66 -2.92 3.74
C THR A 331 25.01 -3.13 4.45
N GLY A 332 25.50 -2.14 5.18
CA GLY A 332 26.83 -2.15 5.78
C GLY A 332 26.96 -3.14 6.94
N SER A 333 28.16 -3.68 7.13
CA SER A 333 28.49 -4.47 8.33
C SER A 333 28.56 -3.58 9.58
N THR A 334 28.57 -4.19 10.76
CA THR A 334 28.68 -3.47 12.03
C THR A 334 30.02 -2.75 12.24
N SER A 335 30.99 -2.93 11.34
CA SER A 335 32.27 -2.20 11.35
C SER A 335 32.24 -0.87 10.58
N THR A 336 31.19 -0.60 9.79
CA THR A 336 31.00 0.70 9.13
C THR A 336 30.23 1.65 10.05
N THR A 337 30.34 2.95 9.82
CA THR A 337 29.68 3.98 10.64
C THR A 337 28.17 3.75 10.69
N TYR A 338 27.53 3.62 9.53
CA TYR A 338 26.07 3.51 9.47
C TYR A 338 25.56 2.08 9.70
N GLY A 339 26.37 1.05 9.43
CA GLY A 339 26.03 -0.32 9.85
C GLY A 339 26.09 -0.51 11.37
N ALA A 340 27.03 0.15 12.05
CA ALA A 340 27.06 0.22 13.52
C ALA A 340 25.86 0.98 14.09
N LEU A 341 25.42 2.06 13.42
CA LEU A 341 24.21 2.78 13.81
C LEU A 341 22.95 1.93 13.67
N ARG A 342 22.82 1.14 12.59
CA ARG A 342 21.72 0.17 12.45
C ARG A 342 21.75 -0.86 13.58
N ALA A 343 22.94 -1.35 13.93
CA ALA A 343 23.12 -2.29 15.04
C ALA A 343 22.71 -1.69 16.40
N SER A 344 23.04 -0.43 16.67
CA SER A 344 22.61 0.25 17.91
C SER A 344 21.10 0.47 17.98
N HIS A 345 20.42 0.51 16.83
CA HIS A 345 18.95 0.51 16.74
C HIS A 345 18.33 -0.90 16.82
N GLY A 346 19.12 -1.92 17.19
CA GLY A 346 18.63 -3.28 17.45
C GLY A 346 18.70 -4.23 16.26
N ARG A 347 19.32 -3.84 15.14
CA ARG A 347 19.49 -4.71 13.96
C ARG A 347 20.96 -4.87 13.56
N THR A 348 21.59 -5.93 14.04
CA THR A 348 23.00 -6.23 13.74
C THR A 348 23.21 -6.63 12.29
N GLU A 349 22.36 -7.51 11.77
CA GLU A 349 22.50 -8.03 10.41
C GLU A 349 22.12 -6.98 9.36
N PRO A 350 22.84 -6.88 8.23
CA PRO A 350 22.41 -6.04 7.13
C PRO A 350 21.07 -6.54 6.56
N PHE A 351 20.35 -5.63 5.90
CA PHE A 351 19.22 -5.99 5.05
C PHE A 351 19.70 -6.16 3.60
N ALA A 352 18.97 -6.95 2.82
CA ALA A 352 19.18 -7.00 1.39
C ALA A 352 18.64 -5.71 0.74
N LEU A 353 19.41 -5.09 -0.14
CA LEU A 353 18.97 -4.00 -1.00
C LEU A 353 19.53 -4.23 -2.40
N THR A 354 18.63 -4.39 -3.36
CA THR A 354 19.02 -4.72 -4.76
C THR A 354 18.56 -3.66 -5.75
N HIS A 355 17.58 -2.83 -5.39
CA HIS A 355 16.99 -1.83 -6.27
C HIS A 355 16.94 -0.47 -5.58
N VAL A 356 17.43 0.56 -6.26
CA VAL A 356 17.31 1.96 -5.84
C VAL A 356 16.72 2.75 -6.99
N GLU A 357 15.64 3.48 -6.72
CA GLU A 357 15.01 4.39 -7.66
C GLU A 357 15.44 5.82 -7.36
N ILE A 358 15.95 6.52 -8.37
CA ILE A 358 16.49 7.88 -8.23
C ILE A 358 15.40 8.89 -8.56
N GLY A 359 14.80 9.45 -7.51
CA GLY A 359 13.72 10.44 -7.60
C GLY A 359 12.34 9.81 -7.68
N ASN A 360 11.36 10.64 -8.04
CA ASN A 360 9.99 10.25 -8.35
C ASN A 360 9.45 11.22 -9.40
N GLU A 361 8.75 10.70 -10.41
CA GLU A 361 8.06 11.47 -11.47
C GLU A 361 8.80 12.73 -11.92
N ASP A 362 10.10 12.61 -12.23
CA ASP A 362 10.97 13.79 -12.44
C ASP A 362 10.62 14.63 -13.69
N PHE A 363 9.60 14.21 -14.45
CA PHE A 363 8.93 14.99 -15.48
C PHE A 363 8.01 16.10 -14.93
N LEU A 364 7.67 16.06 -13.63
CA LEU A 364 6.84 17.05 -12.95
C LEU A 364 7.63 18.30 -12.55
N GLN A 365 6.90 19.38 -12.24
CA GLN A 365 7.39 20.63 -11.62
C GLN A 365 8.69 21.22 -12.22
N GLY A 366 8.89 21.05 -13.53
CA GLY A 366 10.07 21.54 -14.23
C GLY A 366 11.35 20.73 -13.99
N GLY A 367 11.26 19.55 -13.36
CA GLY A 367 12.39 18.66 -13.09
C GLY A 367 13.07 18.12 -14.34
N LEU A 368 12.31 17.98 -15.44
CA LEU A 368 12.71 17.25 -16.65
C LEU A 368 14.01 17.78 -17.27
N ALA A 369 14.15 19.10 -17.38
CA ALA A 369 15.30 19.73 -18.04
C ALA A 369 16.64 19.45 -17.33
N SER A 370 16.59 19.12 -16.04
CA SER A 370 17.77 18.84 -15.23
C SER A 370 17.95 17.35 -14.91
N TYR A 371 16.94 16.51 -15.16
CA TYR A 371 16.90 15.14 -14.66
C TYR A 371 18.08 14.30 -15.14
N ALA A 372 18.45 14.35 -16.43
CA ALA A 372 19.62 13.66 -16.95
C ALA A 372 20.90 13.90 -16.12
N ALA A 373 21.17 15.16 -15.76
CA ALA A 373 22.35 15.52 -14.99
C ALA A 373 22.24 15.09 -13.52
N ARG A 374 21.06 15.24 -12.90
CA ARG A 374 20.82 14.81 -11.51
C ARG A 374 20.91 13.30 -11.40
N PHE A 375 20.18 12.56 -12.25
CA PHE A 375 20.21 11.11 -12.33
C PHE A 375 21.64 10.59 -12.49
N THR A 376 22.42 11.14 -13.43
CA THR A 376 23.81 10.72 -13.66
C THR A 376 24.67 10.91 -12.40
N ALA A 377 24.52 12.03 -11.70
CA ALA A 377 25.30 12.29 -10.48
C ALA A 377 25.02 11.28 -9.36
N PHE A 378 23.74 10.97 -9.10
CA PHE A 378 23.37 9.94 -8.12
C PHE A 378 23.75 8.53 -8.59
N HIS A 379 23.46 8.20 -9.85
CA HIS A 379 23.79 6.90 -10.46
C HIS A 379 25.28 6.60 -10.31
N ASP A 380 26.15 7.50 -10.76
CA ASP A 380 27.59 7.28 -10.76
C ASP A 380 28.14 7.14 -9.34
N ALA A 381 27.66 7.96 -8.40
CA ALA A 381 28.06 7.88 -7.00
C ALA A 381 27.63 6.55 -6.35
N ILE A 382 26.39 6.09 -6.61
CA ILE A 382 25.89 4.82 -6.07
C ILE A 382 26.65 3.66 -6.70
N LYS A 383 26.77 3.60 -8.04
CA LYS A 383 27.46 2.50 -8.73
C LYS A 383 28.93 2.40 -8.38
N ALA A 384 29.59 3.51 -8.06
CA ALA A 384 30.99 3.50 -7.61
C ALA A 384 31.19 2.74 -6.30
N LYS A 385 30.21 2.76 -5.37
CA LYS A 385 30.30 2.08 -4.07
C LYS A 385 29.51 0.75 -4.02
N TYR A 386 28.43 0.67 -4.79
CA TYR A 386 27.47 -0.43 -4.81
C TYR A 386 27.19 -0.88 -6.26
N PRO A 387 28.17 -1.51 -6.94
CA PRO A 387 28.08 -1.81 -8.37
C PRO A 387 27.02 -2.85 -8.72
N ASP A 388 26.49 -3.60 -7.76
CA ASP A 388 25.47 -4.64 -7.97
C ASP A 388 24.03 -4.12 -7.81
N ILE A 389 23.84 -2.92 -7.24
CA ILE A 389 22.50 -2.32 -7.15
C ILE A 389 22.01 -1.98 -8.56
N ILE A 390 20.77 -2.39 -8.84
CA ILE A 390 20.01 -1.99 -10.02
C ILE A 390 19.48 -0.59 -9.75
N ILE A 391 19.83 0.34 -10.64
CA ILE A 391 19.38 1.72 -10.57
C ILE A 391 18.19 1.89 -11.50
N ILE A 392 17.10 2.43 -10.96
CA ILE A 392 15.86 2.73 -11.67
C ILE A 392 15.77 4.25 -11.84
N ALA A 393 15.54 4.74 -13.06
CA ALA A 393 15.13 6.12 -13.29
C ALA A 393 13.62 6.25 -13.06
N SER A 394 13.19 7.34 -12.44
CA SER A 394 11.80 7.67 -12.09
C SER A 394 10.94 8.10 -13.30
N THR A 395 11.48 8.08 -14.52
CA THR A 395 10.78 8.45 -15.75
C THR A 395 11.49 7.94 -17.00
N ASP A 396 10.73 7.73 -18.08
CA ASP A 396 11.22 7.44 -19.42
C ASP A 396 11.65 8.69 -20.21
N GLN A 397 11.43 9.89 -19.66
CA GLN A 397 11.70 11.17 -20.30
C GLN A 397 12.96 11.85 -19.71
N GLY A 398 13.64 12.65 -20.53
CA GLY A 398 14.76 13.48 -20.05
C GLY A 398 15.95 12.68 -19.49
N LEU A 399 16.11 11.44 -19.94
CA LEU A 399 17.19 10.54 -19.56
C LEU A 399 18.54 10.93 -20.19
N PRO A 400 19.67 10.57 -19.57
CA PRO A 400 20.99 10.78 -20.17
C PRO A 400 21.13 10.03 -21.51
N SER A 401 21.95 10.60 -22.40
CA SER A 401 22.29 10.01 -23.70
C SER A 401 23.82 9.92 -23.83
N PRO A 402 24.41 8.71 -23.86
CA PRO A 402 23.74 7.40 -23.80
C PRO A 402 23.14 7.10 -22.41
N LYS A 403 22.13 6.22 -22.36
CA LYS A 403 21.61 5.69 -21.09
C LYS A 403 22.66 4.74 -20.47
N PRO A 404 22.89 4.78 -19.14
CA PRO A 404 23.73 3.79 -18.47
C PRO A 404 23.26 2.35 -18.72
N ALA A 405 24.20 1.46 -19.02
CA ALA A 405 23.89 0.06 -19.31
C ALA A 405 23.29 -0.64 -18.08
N GLY A 406 22.24 -1.44 -18.29
CA GLY A 406 21.59 -2.22 -17.23
C GLY A 406 20.73 -1.42 -16.26
N MET A 407 20.57 -0.11 -16.45
CA MET A 407 19.58 0.68 -15.72
C MET A 407 18.15 0.22 -16.06
N TRP A 408 17.23 0.47 -15.14
CA TRP A 408 15.79 0.27 -15.35
C TRP A 408 15.08 1.62 -15.43
N ILE A 409 13.84 1.60 -15.92
CA ILE A 409 13.02 2.79 -16.14
C ILE A 409 11.65 2.55 -15.50
N ASP A 410 11.24 3.46 -14.63
CA ASP A 410 9.90 3.53 -14.07
C ASP A 410 8.95 4.30 -15.00
N ILE A 411 7.73 3.79 -15.17
CA ILE A 411 6.67 4.37 -16.00
C ILE A 411 5.34 4.27 -15.25
N HIS A 412 4.61 5.37 -15.18
CA HIS A 412 3.34 5.48 -14.46
C HIS A 412 2.14 5.61 -15.41
N TYR A 413 1.02 4.95 -15.09
CA TYR A 413 -0.21 4.96 -15.90
C TYR A 413 -1.49 5.13 -15.07
N TYR A 414 -2.09 6.32 -15.15
CA TYR A 414 -3.42 6.60 -14.59
C TYR A 414 -4.43 6.88 -15.70
N LEU A 415 -5.10 5.83 -16.17
CA LEU A 415 -5.85 5.85 -17.43
C LEU A 415 -7.32 5.42 -17.24
N ARG A 416 -8.14 5.60 -18.28
CA ARG A 416 -9.48 4.95 -18.37
C ARG A 416 -9.37 3.54 -18.99
N PRO A 417 -10.39 2.67 -18.81
CA PRO A 417 -10.30 1.26 -19.19
C PRO A 417 -9.94 0.97 -20.65
N ASP A 418 -10.55 1.65 -21.62
CA ASP A 418 -10.24 1.51 -23.04
C ASP A 418 -8.78 1.86 -23.39
N GLN A 419 -8.17 2.80 -22.65
CA GLN A 419 -6.75 3.16 -22.83
C GLN A 419 -5.82 2.07 -22.29
N PHE A 420 -6.13 1.44 -21.16
CA PHE A 420 -5.36 0.28 -20.69
C PHE A 420 -5.41 -0.87 -21.69
N VAL A 421 -6.59 -1.15 -22.25
CA VAL A 421 -6.75 -2.17 -23.29
C VAL A 421 -5.91 -1.83 -24.53
N ALA A 422 -5.84 -0.55 -24.91
CA ALA A 422 -5.00 -0.11 -26.03
C ALA A 422 -3.49 -0.30 -25.79
N LEU A 423 -3.03 -0.38 -24.53
CA LEU A 423 -1.63 -0.62 -24.17
C LEU A 423 -1.24 -2.11 -24.19
N PHE A 424 -2.15 -3.03 -24.52
CA PHE A 424 -1.92 -4.47 -24.46
C PHE A 424 -0.63 -4.95 -25.17
N ASN A 425 -0.30 -4.37 -26.33
CA ASN A 425 0.87 -4.73 -27.13
C ASN A 425 2.05 -3.75 -27.00
N THR A 426 2.01 -2.81 -26.06
CA THR A 426 3.02 -1.75 -25.93
C THR A 426 4.44 -2.32 -25.85
N TYR A 427 4.65 -3.36 -25.04
CA TYR A 427 5.97 -3.90 -24.76
C TYR A 427 6.46 -4.96 -25.76
N ASP A 428 5.62 -5.40 -26.69
CA ASP A 428 5.95 -6.44 -27.69
C ASP A 428 7.17 -6.06 -28.55
N ASN A 429 7.41 -4.78 -28.77
CA ASN A 429 8.52 -4.26 -29.58
C ASN A 429 9.42 -3.29 -28.80
N TYR A 430 9.39 -3.32 -27.47
CA TYR A 430 10.24 -2.47 -26.65
C TYR A 430 11.73 -2.82 -26.76
N ASP A 431 12.62 -1.90 -26.38
CA ASP A 431 14.05 -2.18 -26.28
C ASP A 431 14.33 -3.18 -25.14
N ARG A 432 15.02 -4.28 -25.45
CA ARG A 432 15.34 -5.36 -24.49
C ARG A 432 16.61 -5.10 -23.69
N ASN A 433 17.31 -3.99 -23.92
CA ASN A 433 18.53 -3.62 -23.19
C ASN A 433 18.26 -3.02 -21.79
N TYR A 434 17.03 -2.59 -21.51
CA TYR A 434 16.64 -1.93 -20.26
C TYR A 434 15.44 -2.64 -19.64
N GLY A 435 15.47 -2.81 -18.32
CA GLY A 435 14.30 -3.31 -17.59
C GLY A 435 13.26 -2.22 -17.42
N ILE A 436 11.99 -2.58 -17.55
CA ILE A 436 10.87 -1.68 -17.27
C ILE A 436 10.26 -2.04 -15.92
N PHE A 437 10.12 -1.03 -15.07
CA PHE A 437 9.28 -1.05 -13.89
C PHE A 437 8.02 -0.25 -14.21
N VAL A 438 6.84 -0.84 -14.04
CA VAL A 438 5.58 -0.08 -14.07
C VAL A 438 5.19 0.20 -12.62
N GLY A 439 5.83 1.20 -12.02
CA GLY A 439 5.80 1.47 -10.59
C GLY A 439 4.46 1.96 -10.07
N GLU A 440 3.64 2.52 -10.95
CA GLU A 440 2.29 2.96 -10.62
C GLU A 440 1.33 2.72 -11.79
N TYR A 441 0.22 2.03 -11.55
CA TYR A 441 -0.90 2.04 -12.48
C TYR A 441 -2.26 1.84 -11.81
N ALA A 442 -3.28 2.52 -12.32
CA ALA A 442 -4.69 2.29 -11.92
C ALA A 442 -5.69 2.87 -12.93
N SER A 443 -6.85 2.22 -13.04
CA SER A 443 -8.01 2.72 -13.78
C SER A 443 -8.76 3.82 -13.01
N THR A 444 -8.29 5.05 -13.12
CA THR A 444 -8.79 6.21 -12.34
C THR A 444 -10.07 6.83 -12.88
N LYS A 445 -10.47 6.49 -14.11
CA LYS A 445 -11.67 7.04 -14.76
C LYS A 445 -12.51 5.93 -15.37
N SER A 446 -13.78 6.20 -15.63
CA SER A 446 -14.63 5.37 -16.49
C SER A 446 -14.39 5.67 -17.97
N ASN A 447 -14.95 4.87 -18.87
CA ASN A 447 -14.84 5.11 -20.32
C ASN A 447 -15.52 6.41 -20.80
N THR A 448 -16.42 6.99 -19.98
CA THR A 448 -16.99 8.32 -20.26
C THR A 448 -16.09 9.46 -19.79
N GLY A 449 -14.97 9.14 -19.12
CA GLY A 449 -14.03 10.10 -18.55
C GLY A 449 -14.37 10.54 -17.11
N ALA A 450 -15.48 10.06 -16.52
CA ALA A 450 -15.82 10.38 -15.13
C ALA A 450 -14.83 9.72 -14.15
N THR A 451 -14.38 10.46 -13.13
CA THR A 451 -13.48 9.96 -12.08
C THR A 451 -14.12 8.81 -11.30
N ASN A 452 -13.34 7.76 -11.05
CA ASN A 452 -13.73 6.65 -10.19
C ASN A 452 -13.28 6.94 -8.75
N TRP A 453 -14.22 6.86 -7.81
CA TRP A 453 -13.93 6.97 -6.38
C TRP A 453 -13.67 5.59 -5.72
N TRP A 454 -13.85 4.51 -6.48
CA TRP A 454 -13.54 3.15 -6.07
C TRP A 454 -13.36 2.24 -7.29
N ALA A 455 -12.60 1.14 -7.14
CA ALA A 455 -12.26 0.27 -8.26
C ALA A 455 -13.49 -0.49 -8.79
N THR A 456 -13.79 -0.31 -10.08
CA THR A 456 -14.90 -0.95 -10.78
C THR A 456 -14.46 -2.22 -11.49
N LEU A 457 -15.39 -3.15 -11.72
CA LEU A 457 -15.10 -4.39 -12.45
C LEU A 457 -14.50 -4.13 -13.83
N ILE A 458 -15.03 -3.18 -14.60
CA ILE A 458 -14.49 -2.82 -15.92
C ILE A 458 -13.07 -2.24 -15.83
N GLY A 459 -12.77 -1.46 -14.80
CA GLY A 459 -11.42 -0.99 -14.49
C GLY A 459 -10.48 -2.16 -14.23
N ALA A 460 -10.85 -3.04 -13.29
CA ALA A 460 -10.07 -4.23 -12.95
C ALA A 460 -9.85 -5.18 -14.14
N VAL A 461 -10.86 -5.37 -15.00
CA VAL A 461 -10.72 -6.17 -16.24
C VAL A 461 -9.76 -5.52 -17.22
N SER A 462 -9.80 -4.19 -17.39
CA SER A 462 -8.87 -3.48 -18.27
C SER A 462 -7.43 -3.50 -17.76
N GLU A 463 -7.25 -3.38 -16.44
CA GLU A 463 -5.96 -3.56 -15.77
C GLU A 463 -5.45 -4.99 -16.01
N ALA A 464 -6.31 -6.01 -15.90
CA ALA A 464 -5.95 -7.38 -16.22
C ALA A 464 -5.47 -7.53 -17.68
N VAL A 465 -6.13 -6.88 -18.65
CA VAL A 465 -5.65 -6.86 -20.04
C VAL A 465 -4.24 -6.29 -20.13
N PHE A 466 -3.98 -5.17 -19.47
CA PHE A 466 -2.65 -4.56 -19.45
C PHE A 466 -1.62 -5.47 -18.75
N MET A 467 -1.98 -6.09 -17.63
CA MET A 467 -1.14 -7.05 -16.91
C MET A 467 -0.81 -8.30 -17.73
N ILE A 468 -1.73 -8.78 -18.57
CA ILE A 468 -1.46 -9.86 -19.53
C ILE A 468 -0.39 -9.41 -20.53
N GLY A 469 -0.48 -8.17 -21.05
CA GLY A 469 0.54 -7.58 -21.92
C GLY A 469 1.91 -7.46 -21.24
N MET A 470 1.94 -7.04 -19.97
CA MET A 470 3.17 -6.99 -19.17
C MET A 470 3.77 -8.39 -18.93
N GLU A 471 2.95 -9.38 -18.56
CA GLU A 471 3.42 -10.74 -18.29
C GLU A 471 3.97 -11.44 -19.55
N ARG A 472 3.32 -11.23 -20.70
CA ARG A 472 3.81 -11.68 -22.01
C ARG A 472 5.21 -11.16 -22.32
N ASN A 473 5.53 -9.96 -21.84
CA ASN A 473 6.79 -9.26 -22.07
C ASN A 473 7.63 -9.17 -20.79
N SER A 474 7.55 -10.17 -19.91
CA SER A 474 8.27 -10.17 -18.63
C SER A 474 9.79 -10.38 -18.76
N ASP A 475 10.28 -10.60 -19.98
CA ASP A 475 11.67 -10.43 -20.38
C ASP A 475 12.10 -8.94 -20.34
N VAL A 476 11.17 -8.00 -20.53
CA VAL A 476 11.39 -6.55 -20.46
C VAL A 476 10.76 -5.94 -19.21
N VAL A 477 9.46 -6.16 -18.99
CA VAL A 477 8.72 -5.66 -17.83
C VAL A 477 9.04 -6.52 -16.62
N LYS A 478 9.86 -5.99 -15.71
CA LYS A 478 10.42 -6.75 -14.59
C LYS A 478 9.58 -6.65 -13.34
N MET A 479 8.89 -5.53 -13.14
CA MET A 479 8.09 -5.22 -11.96
C MET A 479 6.87 -4.39 -12.36
N ALA A 480 5.76 -4.55 -11.65
CA ALA A 480 4.55 -3.76 -11.80
C ALA A 480 3.81 -3.66 -10.46
N ALA A 481 3.32 -2.46 -10.12
CA ALA A 481 2.57 -2.22 -8.89
C ALA A 481 1.37 -1.29 -9.11
N TYR A 482 0.22 -1.68 -8.56
CA TYR A 482 -0.96 -0.82 -8.51
C TYR A 482 -0.73 0.31 -7.52
N ALA A 483 -1.19 1.52 -7.83
CA ALA A 483 -1.14 2.67 -6.93
C ALA A 483 -2.42 3.53 -6.99
N PRO A 484 -2.87 4.11 -5.87
CA PRO A 484 -2.32 3.95 -4.52
C PRO A 484 -2.74 2.62 -3.87
N LEU A 485 -1.92 2.12 -2.95
CA LEU A 485 -2.16 0.81 -2.33
C LEU A 485 -3.38 0.81 -1.42
N MET A 486 -3.62 1.91 -0.69
CA MET A 486 -4.59 1.89 0.39
C MET A 486 -5.28 3.23 0.60
N GLN A 487 -6.54 3.19 1.07
CA GLN A 487 -7.24 4.36 1.60
C GLN A 487 -8.01 4.11 2.88
N HIS A 488 -7.94 5.07 3.80
CA HIS A 488 -8.90 5.21 4.87
C HIS A 488 -10.16 5.95 4.37
N PHE A 489 -11.33 5.31 4.32
CA PHE A 489 -12.53 5.89 3.69
C PHE A 489 -13.02 7.22 4.29
N ASN A 490 -12.66 7.52 5.55
CA ASN A 490 -12.96 8.80 6.19
C ASN A 490 -11.97 9.94 5.86
N SER A 491 -10.91 9.70 5.10
CA SER A 491 -9.94 10.72 4.65
C SER A 491 -9.15 10.26 3.43
N THR A 492 -9.72 10.58 2.26
CA THR A 492 -9.18 10.23 0.96
C THR A 492 -8.82 11.50 0.19
N GLN A 493 -7.57 11.58 -0.26
CA GLN A 493 -7.05 12.60 -1.16
C GLN A 493 -7.00 12.12 -2.62
N TRP A 494 -6.86 10.81 -2.85
CA TRP A 494 -6.83 10.20 -4.17
C TRP A 494 -7.59 8.88 -4.22
N ALA A 495 -8.21 8.56 -5.35
CA ALA A 495 -8.93 7.31 -5.58
C ALA A 495 -8.86 6.91 -7.07
N PRO A 496 -9.08 5.63 -7.42
CA PRO A 496 -9.37 4.48 -6.55
C PRO A 496 -8.12 3.77 -6.02
N ASP A 497 -8.27 3.03 -4.91
CA ASP A 497 -7.18 2.34 -4.22
C ASP A 497 -7.38 0.82 -4.17
N LEU A 498 -6.30 0.09 -3.89
CA LEU A 498 -6.34 -1.38 -3.85
C LEU A 498 -7.08 -1.92 -2.61
N ILE A 499 -6.84 -1.33 -1.43
CA ILE A 499 -7.43 -1.77 -0.16
C ILE A 499 -8.06 -0.57 0.56
N GLY A 500 -9.31 -0.74 1.01
CA GLY A 500 -10.04 0.28 1.76
C GLY A 500 -10.27 -0.16 3.20
N TYR A 501 -10.25 0.78 4.16
CA TYR A 501 -10.52 0.48 5.57
C TYR A 501 -11.17 1.67 6.29
N THR A 502 -11.66 1.37 7.48
CA THR A 502 -12.16 2.33 8.48
C THR A 502 -11.67 1.85 9.85
N SER A 503 -12.03 2.59 10.89
CA SER A 503 -11.78 2.19 12.28
C SER A 503 -12.76 1.13 12.82
N ASP A 504 -13.63 0.56 11.99
CA ASP A 504 -14.46 -0.59 12.39
C ASP A 504 -13.58 -1.86 12.52
N PRO A 505 -13.60 -2.56 13.67
CA PRO A 505 -12.69 -3.68 13.95
C PRO A 505 -12.86 -4.87 13.00
N SER A 506 -13.96 -4.95 12.25
CA SER A 506 -14.27 -6.03 11.31
C SER A 506 -13.96 -5.70 9.85
N PHE A 507 -13.32 -4.56 9.58
CA PHE A 507 -13.54 -3.88 8.31
C PHE A 507 -12.27 -3.64 7.46
N LEU A 508 -12.12 -4.50 6.44
CA LEU A 508 -11.26 -4.29 5.28
C LEU A 508 -12.09 -4.53 4.00
N THR A 509 -12.05 -3.59 3.06
CA THR A 509 -12.68 -3.70 1.75
C THR A 509 -11.61 -3.97 0.70
N LEU A 510 -11.58 -5.19 0.20
CA LEU A 510 -10.72 -5.60 -0.91
C LEU A 510 -11.40 -5.20 -2.23
N SER A 511 -10.73 -4.36 -3.02
CA SER A 511 -11.30 -3.82 -4.25
C SER A 511 -11.41 -4.89 -5.35
N THR A 512 -12.08 -4.57 -6.45
CA THR A 512 -12.10 -5.45 -7.63
C THR A 512 -10.69 -5.65 -8.20
N SER A 513 -9.90 -4.58 -8.25
CA SER A 513 -8.49 -4.60 -8.65
C SER A 513 -7.61 -5.41 -7.69
N TYR A 514 -7.89 -5.40 -6.37
CA TYR A 514 -7.16 -6.26 -5.41
C TYR A 514 -7.21 -7.72 -5.83
N TYR A 515 -8.40 -8.22 -6.18
CA TYR A 515 -8.56 -9.61 -6.57
C TYR A 515 -7.87 -9.93 -7.90
N VAL A 516 -7.81 -8.98 -8.84
CA VAL A 516 -7.00 -9.15 -10.06
C VAL A 516 -5.51 -9.25 -9.73
N GLN A 517 -4.97 -8.33 -8.93
CA GLN A 517 -3.57 -8.36 -8.48
C GLN A 517 -3.24 -9.70 -7.81
N GLN A 518 -4.09 -10.13 -6.87
CA GLN A 518 -3.93 -11.41 -6.19
C GLN A 518 -3.98 -12.58 -7.17
N MET A 519 -5.02 -12.67 -8.01
CA MET A 519 -5.19 -13.77 -8.97
C MET A 519 -3.98 -13.90 -9.91
N PHE A 520 -3.41 -12.79 -10.36
CA PHE A 520 -2.23 -12.82 -11.24
C PHE A 520 -0.96 -13.20 -10.49
N SER A 521 -0.79 -12.67 -9.28
CA SER A 521 0.42 -12.87 -8.47
C SER A 521 0.54 -14.29 -7.91
N VAL A 522 -0.55 -14.86 -7.39
CA VAL A 522 -0.53 -16.23 -6.83
C VAL A 522 -0.43 -17.32 -7.91
N ASN A 523 -0.79 -17.02 -9.15
CA ASN A 523 -0.76 -17.94 -10.28
C ASN A 523 0.37 -17.60 -11.26
N ARG A 524 1.62 -17.59 -10.77
CA ARG A 524 2.79 -17.20 -11.57
C ARG A 524 3.55 -18.42 -12.12
N GLY A 525 3.76 -18.43 -13.43
CA GLY A 525 4.68 -19.35 -14.09
C GLY A 525 6.13 -18.83 -14.07
N THR A 526 7.09 -19.73 -14.19
CA THR A 526 8.53 -19.41 -14.39
C THR A 526 8.87 -19.20 -15.85
N THR A 527 8.08 -19.76 -16.76
CA THR A 527 8.26 -19.68 -18.22
C THR A 527 6.97 -19.25 -18.89
N ILE A 528 7.01 -18.16 -19.67
CA ILE A 528 5.90 -17.70 -20.51
C ILE A 528 5.85 -18.54 -21.78
N LEU A 529 4.69 -19.08 -22.13
CA LEU A 529 4.54 -20.06 -23.21
C LEU A 529 3.86 -19.45 -24.45
N PRO A 530 4.32 -19.84 -25.66
CA PRO A 530 3.61 -19.51 -26.89
C PRO A 530 2.19 -20.07 -26.90
N VAL A 531 1.23 -19.27 -27.39
CA VAL A 531 -0.16 -19.69 -27.58
C VAL A 531 -0.56 -19.48 -29.03
N THR A 532 -1.01 -20.54 -29.69
CA THR A 532 -1.67 -20.45 -30.99
C THR A 532 -3.17 -20.26 -30.76
N SER A 533 -3.76 -19.30 -31.46
CA SER A 533 -5.19 -18.97 -31.37
C SER A 533 -5.84 -19.02 -32.74
N ASP A 534 -7.11 -19.40 -32.81
CA ASP A 534 -7.92 -19.35 -34.03
C ASP A 534 -8.46 -17.94 -34.33
N THR A 535 -8.50 -17.06 -33.34
CA THR A 535 -8.86 -15.64 -33.50
C THR A 535 -7.77 -14.70 -32.96
N GLY A 536 -7.82 -13.44 -33.40
CA GLY A 536 -7.03 -12.37 -32.81
C GLY A 536 -7.52 -11.99 -31.40
N PHE A 537 -6.77 -11.11 -30.75
CA PHE A 537 -7.17 -10.52 -29.48
C PHE A 537 -8.37 -9.57 -29.65
N GLY A 538 -9.16 -9.43 -28.58
CA GLY A 538 -10.33 -8.56 -28.52
C GLY A 538 -11.63 -9.27 -28.93
N PRO A 539 -12.64 -9.37 -28.04
CA PRO A 539 -12.70 -8.83 -26.67
C PRO A 539 -11.94 -9.67 -25.63
N ALA A 540 -11.48 -10.86 -25.98
CA ALA A 540 -10.70 -11.73 -25.10
C ALA A 540 -9.18 -11.50 -25.27
N TYR A 541 -8.47 -11.51 -24.14
CA TYR A 541 -7.02 -11.38 -24.04
C TYR A 541 -6.46 -12.50 -23.18
N TRP A 542 -5.24 -12.98 -23.47
CA TRP A 542 -4.67 -14.13 -22.75
C TRP A 542 -3.14 -14.13 -22.69
N VAL A 543 -2.62 -14.79 -21.66
CA VAL A 543 -1.22 -15.22 -21.53
C VAL A 543 -1.19 -16.61 -20.93
N ALA A 544 -0.27 -17.44 -21.40
CA ALA A 544 -0.01 -18.74 -20.81
C ALA A 544 1.40 -18.79 -20.21
N SER A 545 1.53 -19.48 -19.09
CA SER A 545 2.83 -19.72 -18.47
C SER A 545 2.84 -21.10 -17.80
N LYS A 546 4.03 -21.61 -17.53
CA LYS A 546 4.23 -22.84 -16.76
C LYS A 546 5.14 -22.54 -15.60
N ASN A 547 4.81 -23.09 -14.44
CA ASN A 547 5.71 -23.14 -13.32
C ASN A 547 6.50 -24.46 -13.40
N ASP A 548 7.78 -24.36 -13.74
CA ASP A 548 8.63 -25.52 -13.98
C ASP A 548 8.94 -26.31 -12.71
N ASN A 549 8.81 -25.69 -11.53
CA ASN A 549 9.01 -26.35 -10.24
C ASN A 549 7.80 -27.23 -9.86
N THR A 550 6.58 -26.80 -10.19
CA THR A 550 5.34 -27.52 -9.82
C THR A 550 4.77 -28.36 -10.97
N GLY A 551 5.13 -28.03 -12.21
CA GLY A 551 4.58 -28.58 -13.44
C GLY A 551 3.19 -28.04 -13.79
N ILE A 552 2.69 -27.02 -13.08
CA ILE A 552 1.38 -26.43 -13.33
C ILE A 552 1.46 -25.46 -14.51
N TYR A 553 0.50 -25.57 -15.42
CA TYR A 553 0.25 -24.61 -16.48
C TYR A 553 -0.83 -23.62 -16.03
N TYR A 554 -0.57 -22.34 -16.25
CA TYR A 554 -1.50 -21.25 -16.03
C TYR A 554 -1.92 -20.64 -17.37
N VAL A 555 -3.21 -20.42 -17.55
CA VAL A 555 -3.73 -19.55 -18.61
C VAL A 555 -4.57 -18.47 -17.96
N LYS A 556 -4.10 -17.23 -18.03
CA LYS A 556 -4.79 -16.05 -17.51
C LYS A 556 -5.50 -15.38 -18.68
N LEU A 557 -6.79 -15.10 -18.51
CA LEU A 557 -7.64 -14.51 -19.54
C LEU A 557 -8.41 -13.33 -18.98
N ALA A 558 -8.67 -12.33 -19.83
CA ALA A 558 -9.57 -11.23 -19.54
C ALA A 558 -10.54 -11.04 -20.71
N ASN A 559 -11.84 -10.93 -20.41
CA ASN A 559 -12.88 -10.60 -21.38
C ASN A 559 -13.34 -9.15 -21.15
N TYR A 560 -12.77 -8.24 -21.93
CA TYR A 560 -13.19 -6.84 -21.97
C TYR A 560 -14.33 -6.67 -22.97
N GLY A 561 -15.44 -7.37 -22.73
CA GLY A 561 -16.60 -7.41 -23.61
C GLY A 561 -17.89 -7.64 -22.85
N ALA A 562 -19.00 -7.19 -23.44
CA ALA A 562 -20.34 -7.28 -22.84
C ALA A 562 -21.02 -8.64 -23.03
N THR A 563 -20.39 -9.58 -23.74
CA THR A 563 -20.92 -10.92 -24.03
C THR A 563 -19.94 -11.98 -23.56
N ALA A 564 -20.48 -13.10 -23.07
CA ALA A 564 -19.64 -14.25 -22.75
C ALA A 564 -18.95 -14.83 -23.99
N VAL A 565 -17.73 -15.31 -23.82
CA VAL A 565 -16.94 -16.01 -24.85
C VAL A 565 -16.76 -17.46 -24.42
N SER A 566 -17.14 -18.41 -25.28
CA SER A 566 -16.86 -19.82 -25.03
C SER A 566 -15.42 -20.11 -25.42
N THR A 567 -14.61 -20.62 -24.51
CA THR A 567 -13.17 -20.80 -24.74
C THR A 567 -12.76 -22.24 -24.54
N THR A 568 -12.08 -22.80 -25.54
CA THR A 568 -11.48 -24.13 -25.48
C THR A 568 -9.97 -23.98 -25.42
N ILE A 569 -9.37 -24.45 -24.32
CA ILE A 569 -7.93 -24.40 -24.07
C ILE A 569 -7.37 -25.81 -24.21
N THR A 570 -6.36 -25.97 -25.05
CA THR A 570 -5.66 -27.24 -25.27
C THR A 570 -4.24 -27.14 -24.75
N ILE A 571 -3.91 -27.96 -23.75
CA ILE A 571 -2.56 -28.10 -23.17
C ILE A 571 -2.22 -29.60 -23.14
N PRO A 572 -1.46 -30.11 -24.12
CA PRO A 572 -1.14 -31.53 -24.21
C PRO A 572 -0.58 -32.12 -22.91
N GLY A 573 -1.07 -33.30 -22.53
CA GLY A 573 -0.60 -34.04 -21.37
C GLY A 573 -1.23 -33.66 -20.02
N THR A 574 -2.01 -32.58 -19.97
CA THR A 574 -2.74 -32.18 -18.75
C THR A 574 -4.12 -32.84 -18.68
N THR A 575 -4.68 -32.99 -17.47
CA THR A 575 -5.93 -33.75 -17.26
C THR A 575 -6.93 -33.07 -16.33
N SER A 576 -6.47 -32.27 -15.36
CA SER A 576 -7.35 -31.66 -14.37
C SER A 576 -6.72 -30.42 -13.75
N GLY A 577 -7.54 -29.66 -13.04
CA GLY A 577 -7.10 -28.47 -12.35
C GLY A 577 -8.27 -27.64 -11.84
N SER A 578 -8.10 -26.33 -11.88
CA SER A 578 -9.11 -25.37 -11.41
C SER A 578 -9.25 -24.18 -12.34
N VAL A 579 -10.45 -23.58 -12.31
CA VAL A 579 -10.76 -22.28 -12.92
C VAL A 579 -11.17 -21.34 -11.81
N THR A 580 -10.46 -20.23 -11.69
CA THR A 580 -10.81 -19.12 -10.80
C THR A 580 -11.33 -17.96 -11.64
N THR A 581 -12.58 -17.56 -11.40
CA THR A 581 -13.26 -16.51 -12.18
C THR A 581 -13.63 -15.34 -11.29
N LEU A 582 -13.27 -14.13 -11.71
CA LEU A 582 -13.75 -12.86 -11.18
C LEU A 582 -14.70 -12.22 -12.21
N THR A 583 -15.93 -11.96 -11.79
CA THR A 583 -16.95 -11.25 -12.59
C THR A 583 -18.01 -10.66 -11.64
N GLY A 584 -18.99 -9.94 -12.17
CA GLY A 584 -20.03 -9.29 -11.39
C GLY A 584 -21.31 -9.07 -12.19
N PRO A 585 -22.38 -8.57 -11.54
CA PRO A 585 -23.68 -8.38 -12.16
C PRO A 585 -23.71 -7.31 -13.28
N ALA A 586 -22.78 -6.35 -13.24
CA ALA A 586 -22.63 -5.28 -14.22
C ALA A 586 -21.17 -4.84 -14.37
N SER A 587 -20.81 -4.19 -15.47
CA SER A 587 -19.45 -3.72 -15.75
C SER A 587 -18.93 -2.72 -14.71
N ASP A 588 -19.79 -1.94 -14.11
CA ASP A 588 -19.48 -0.93 -13.09
C ASP A 588 -19.62 -1.45 -11.66
N SER A 589 -19.77 -2.77 -11.47
CA SER A 589 -19.86 -3.38 -10.13
C SER A 589 -18.62 -3.05 -9.30
N ILE A 590 -18.85 -2.80 -8.01
CA ILE A 590 -17.83 -2.46 -7.01
C ILE A 590 -18.01 -3.31 -5.75
N ASN A 591 -16.94 -3.47 -4.97
CA ASN A 591 -17.03 -4.01 -3.62
C ASN A 591 -17.18 -2.86 -2.62
N LEU A 592 -18.31 -2.78 -1.94
CA LEU A 592 -18.55 -1.76 -0.93
C LEU A 592 -18.16 -2.26 0.46
N PRO A 593 -17.98 -1.31 1.40
CA PRO A 593 -18.00 -1.63 2.82
C PRO A 593 -19.06 -2.67 3.24
N LYS A 594 -18.63 -3.81 3.79
CA LYS A 594 -19.48 -4.91 4.30
C LYS A 594 -20.35 -5.58 3.22
N ASN A 595 -20.10 -5.27 1.95
CA ASN A 595 -20.87 -5.77 0.82
C ASN A 595 -19.95 -5.96 -0.40
N ALA A 596 -19.28 -7.12 -0.46
CA ALA A 596 -18.45 -7.49 -1.59
C ALA A 596 -19.26 -8.31 -2.61
N LEU A 597 -19.49 -7.73 -3.78
CA LEU A 597 -20.26 -8.35 -4.87
C LEU A 597 -19.38 -9.07 -5.90
N VAL A 598 -18.11 -8.67 -5.98
CA VAL A 598 -17.16 -9.09 -7.01
C VAL A 598 -15.98 -9.75 -6.31
N VAL A 599 -16.09 -11.06 -6.13
CA VAL A 599 -15.08 -11.90 -5.48
C VAL A 599 -14.75 -13.11 -6.36
N PRO A 600 -13.50 -13.60 -6.37
CA PRO A 600 -13.13 -14.77 -7.17
C PRO A 600 -13.87 -16.03 -6.71
N VAL A 601 -14.37 -16.80 -7.68
CA VAL A 601 -14.96 -18.13 -7.44
C VAL A 601 -14.08 -19.17 -8.12
N THR A 602 -13.64 -20.17 -7.35
CA THR A 602 -12.81 -21.27 -7.87
C THR A 602 -13.64 -22.53 -8.01
N THR A 603 -13.54 -23.18 -9.17
CA THR A 603 -14.21 -24.46 -9.47
C THR A 603 -13.20 -25.46 -10.01
N ALA A 604 -13.39 -26.74 -9.73
CA ALA A 604 -12.58 -27.80 -10.31
C ALA A 604 -12.97 -28.02 -11.78
N ILE A 605 -11.98 -28.36 -12.61
CA ILE A 605 -12.19 -28.73 -14.01
C ILE A 605 -11.42 -29.99 -14.36
N THR A 606 -11.95 -30.73 -15.32
CA THR A 606 -11.32 -31.90 -15.92
C THR A 606 -11.30 -31.74 -17.43
N GLY A 607 -10.21 -32.15 -18.05
CA GLY A 607 -10.03 -32.12 -19.49
C GLY A 607 -9.93 -33.52 -20.07
N SER A 608 -10.36 -33.68 -21.31
CA SER A 608 -10.13 -34.90 -22.09
C SER A 608 -9.04 -34.60 -23.11
N ALA A 609 -7.99 -35.44 -23.18
CA ALA A 609 -6.85 -35.24 -24.07
C ALA A 609 -6.21 -33.84 -23.97
N GLY A 610 -6.13 -33.26 -22.77
CA GLY A 610 -5.57 -31.92 -22.55
C GLY A 610 -6.47 -30.76 -22.95
N GLN A 611 -7.72 -31.02 -23.33
CA GLN A 611 -8.68 -29.99 -23.73
C GLN A 611 -9.64 -29.64 -22.58
N PHE A 612 -9.78 -28.34 -22.29
CA PHE A 612 -10.69 -27.78 -21.28
C PHE A 612 -11.59 -26.75 -21.93
N THR A 613 -12.90 -26.90 -21.78
CA THR A 613 -13.88 -25.89 -22.23
C THR A 613 -14.38 -25.12 -21.03
N ILE A 614 -14.26 -23.80 -21.10
CA ILE A 614 -14.68 -22.86 -20.06
C ILE A 614 -15.52 -21.74 -20.68
N SER A 615 -16.30 -21.06 -19.85
CA SER A 615 -16.93 -19.80 -20.23
C SER A 615 -16.10 -18.64 -19.67
N LEU A 616 -15.83 -17.63 -20.49
CA LEU A 616 -15.37 -16.31 -20.04
C LEU A 616 -16.59 -15.39 -19.99
N PRO A 617 -17.19 -15.13 -18.82
CA PRO A 617 -18.34 -14.24 -18.71
C PRO A 617 -18.05 -12.83 -19.26
N ALA A 618 -19.09 -12.04 -19.50
CA ALA A 618 -18.93 -10.62 -19.78
C ALA A 618 -18.15 -9.94 -18.64
N TRP A 619 -17.24 -9.02 -18.98
CA TRP A 619 -16.43 -8.27 -18.01
C TRP A 619 -15.82 -9.18 -16.94
N SER A 620 -14.94 -10.08 -17.35
CA SER A 620 -14.38 -11.09 -16.45
C SER A 620 -12.89 -11.24 -16.57
N VAL A 621 -12.30 -11.72 -15.48
CA VAL A 621 -10.92 -12.18 -15.39
C VAL A 621 -10.95 -13.64 -14.95
N VAL A 622 -10.24 -14.50 -15.68
CA VAL A 622 -10.23 -15.95 -15.45
C VAL A 622 -8.80 -16.44 -15.37
N VAL A 623 -8.51 -17.29 -14.39
CA VAL A 623 -7.25 -18.05 -14.32
C VAL A 623 -7.56 -19.52 -14.36
N VAL A 624 -6.99 -20.21 -15.35
CA VAL A 624 -7.01 -21.67 -15.48
C VAL A 624 -5.67 -22.19 -14.99
N ALA A 625 -5.67 -23.09 -14.01
CA ALA A 625 -4.48 -23.73 -13.47
C ALA A 625 -4.63 -25.25 -13.61
N VAL A 626 -3.85 -25.89 -14.48
CA VAL A 626 -3.99 -27.33 -14.82
C VAL A 626 -2.66 -28.06 -14.82
N LYS A 627 -2.71 -29.37 -14.61
CA LYS A 627 -1.56 -30.28 -14.62
C LYS A 627 -1.86 -31.59 -15.33
#